data_AF-A0A2M9IC04-F1
#
_entry.id   AF-A0A2M9IC04-F1
#
_cell.length_a   1.000
_cell.length_b   1.000
_cell.length_c   1.000
_cell.angle_alpha   90.00
_cell.angle_beta   90.00
_cell.angle_gamma   90.00
#
_symmetry.space_group_name_H-M   'P 1'
#
loop_
_entity.id
_entity.type
_entity.pdbx_description
1 polymer ?
#
loop_
_entity_poly.entity_id
_entity_poly.type
_entity_poly.pdbx_seq_one_letter_code
_entity_poly.pdbx_strand_id
1 'polypeptide(L)'
;MASDINIPGSELREAQEMLGFVHDFIDIGHHTFDFDAAFGRELSRGSAQNFENKWEDGKHQLQKQVQGIRDAIGSILDSFERTDLDAVSNLEIGSEGA
;
A
#
# COMPACT_ATOMS: atom_id res chain seq x y z
N MET A 1 24.29 3.24 23.16
CA MET A 1 22.94 2.73 23.48
C MET A 1 22.23 2.54 22.15
N ALA A 2 22.26 1.35 21.57
CA ALA A 2 21.39 1.04 20.44
C ALA A 2 19.97 1.01 21.00
N SER A 3 19.11 1.91 20.55
CA SER A 3 17.68 1.80 20.82
C SER A 3 17.23 0.44 20.28
N ASP A 4 16.68 -0.42 21.15
CA ASP A 4 16.05 -1.66 20.73
C ASP A 4 15.04 -1.32 19.64
N ILE A 5 15.35 -1.73 18.41
CA ILE A 5 14.46 -1.55 17.27
C ILE A 5 13.38 -2.62 17.42
N ASN A 6 12.33 -2.30 18.18
CA ASN A 6 11.13 -3.12 18.24
C ASN A 6 10.32 -2.87 16.96
N ILE A 7 10.36 -3.81 16.02
CA ILE A 7 9.56 -3.74 14.80
C ILE A 7 8.27 -4.53 15.04
N PRO A 8 7.10 -3.87 15.09
CA PRO A 8 5.83 -4.52 15.39
C PRO A 8 5.33 -5.29 14.16
N GLY A 9 5.74 -6.56 14.04
CA GLY A 9 5.47 -7.39 12.85
C GLY A 9 3.98 -7.61 12.58
N SER A 10 3.15 -7.72 13.62
CA SER A 10 1.68 -7.82 13.51
C SER A 10 1.06 -6.54 12.94
N GLU A 11 1.49 -5.39 13.42
CA GLU A 11 0.98 -4.07 13.05
C GLU A 11 1.42 -3.71 11.63
N LEU A 12 2.63 -4.12 11.22
CA LEU A 12 3.07 -4.00 9.83
C LEU A 12 2.21 -4.86 8.90
N ARG A 13 1.86 -6.09 9.29
CA ARG A 13 0.98 -6.96 8.51
C ARG A 13 -0.43 -6.37 8.39
N GLU A 14 -0.99 -5.87 9.48
CA GLU A 14 -2.30 -5.19 9.49
C GLU A 14 -2.29 -3.94 8.59
N ALA A 15 -1.23 -3.14 8.64
CA ALA A 15 -1.05 -1.99 7.76
C ALA A 15 -0.97 -2.43 6.28
N GLN A 16 -0.28 -3.52 5.98
CA GLN A 16 -0.18 -4.07 4.62
C GLN A 16 -1.55 -4.50 4.07
N GLU A 17 -2.37 -5.17 4.89
CA GLU A 17 -3.73 -5.60 4.53
C GLU A 17 -4.66 -4.41 4.31
N MET A 18 -4.62 -3.42 5.19
CA MET A 18 -5.42 -2.20 5.07
C MET A 18 -5.07 -1.38 3.82
N LEU A 19 -3.77 -1.28 3.51
CA LEU A 19 -3.31 -0.65 2.27
C LEU A 19 -3.72 -1.44 1.04
N GLY A 20 -3.74 -2.78 1.11
CA GLY A 20 -4.31 -3.64 0.09
C GLY A 20 -5.79 -3.32 -0.18
N PHE A 21 -6.58 -3.18 0.88
CA PHE A 21 -7.98 -2.76 0.76
C PHE A 21 -8.12 -1.40 0.08
N VAL A 22 -7.36 -0.38 0.51
CA VAL A 22 -7.41 0.96 -0.12
C VAL A 22 -7.04 0.87 -1.60
N HIS A 23 -5.99 0.13 -1.94
CA HIS A 23 -5.58 -0.07 -3.34
C HIS A 23 -6.71 -0.68 -4.19
N ASP A 24 -7.39 -1.71 -3.67
CA ASP A 24 -8.39 -2.46 -4.43
C ASP A 24 -9.71 -1.69 -4.59
N PHE A 25 -9.99 -0.74 -3.69
CA PHE A 25 -11.26 -0.04 -3.59
C PHE A 25 -11.21 1.46 -3.91
N ILE A 26 -10.02 2.02 -4.23
CA ILE A 26 -9.89 3.44 -4.57
C ILE A 26 -10.60 3.82 -5.88
N ASP A 27 -10.86 2.86 -6.76
CA ASP A 27 -11.35 3.10 -8.13
C ASP A 27 -12.75 2.53 -8.42
N ILE A 28 -13.57 2.26 -7.39
CA ILE A 28 -14.93 1.67 -7.55
C ILE A 28 -15.86 2.54 -8.43
N GLY A 29 -15.53 3.82 -8.64
CA GLY A 29 -16.40 4.80 -9.30
C GLY A 29 -16.08 5.13 -10.76
N HIS A 30 -15.10 4.47 -11.40
CA HIS A 30 -14.55 4.87 -12.71
C HIS A 30 -15.61 5.05 -13.82
N HIS A 31 -16.85 4.56 -13.66
CA HIS A 31 -17.86 4.54 -14.73
C HIS A 31 -19.24 5.09 -14.34
N THR A 32 -19.41 5.67 -13.15
CA THR A 32 -20.76 5.96 -12.62
C THR A 32 -21.17 7.43 -12.63
N PHE A 33 -20.24 8.38 -12.80
CA PHE A 33 -20.60 9.79 -12.72
C PHE A 33 -20.82 10.42 -14.10
N ASP A 34 -22.09 10.59 -14.47
CA ASP A 34 -22.48 11.29 -15.71
C ASP A 34 -22.55 12.81 -15.46
N PHE A 35 -21.44 13.50 -15.73
CA PHE A 35 -21.33 14.96 -15.58
C PHE A 35 -22.25 15.73 -16.54
N ASP A 36 -22.52 15.19 -17.72
CA ASP A 36 -23.45 15.79 -18.69
C ASP A 36 -24.88 15.76 -18.15
N ALA A 37 -25.27 14.66 -17.51
CA ALA A 37 -26.55 14.54 -16.82
C ALA A 37 -26.64 15.39 -15.54
N ALA A 38 -25.54 15.53 -14.79
CA ALA A 38 -25.52 16.23 -13.51
C ALA A 38 -25.44 17.77 -13.63
N PHE A 39 -24.69 18.30 -14.60
CA PHE A 39 -24.40 19.74 -14.69
C PHE A 39 -24.86 20.39 -16.01
N GLY A 40 -25.29 19.60 -16.99
CA GLY A 40 -25.68 20.07 -18.31
C GLY A 40 -24.48 20.40 -19.21
N ARG A 41 -24.69 20.34 -20.54
CA ARG A 41 -23.64 20.46 -21.58
C ARG A 41 -22.79 21.73 -21.54
N GLU A 42 -23.28 22.81 -20.93
CA GLU A 42 -22.58 24.10 -20.88
C GLU A 42 -21.55 24.14 -19.75
N LEU A 43 -21.81 23.46 -18.62
CA LEU A 43 -20.88 23.36 -17.50
C LEU A 43 -19.99 22.10 -17.57
N SER A 44 -20.43 21.07 -18.31
CA SER A 44 -19.63 19.88 -18.56
C SER A 44 -18.39 20.17 -19.42
N ARG A 45 -18.51 21.15 -20.33
CA ARG A 45 -17.43 21.58 -21.23
C ARG A 45 -16.42 22.47 -20.51
N GLY A 46 -15.32 21.86 -20.08
CA GLY A 46 -14.14 22.53 -19.57
C GLY A 46 -13.89 22.24 -18.10
N SER A 47 -14.66 22.86 -17.19
CA SER A 47 -14.39 22.77 -15.75
C SER A 47 -14.68 21.38 -15.17
N ALA A 48 -15.80 20.76 -15.53
CA ALA A 48 -16.12 19.41 -15.07
C ALA A 48 -15.13 18.37 -15.63
N GLN A 49 -14.81 18.44 -16.92
CA GLN A 49 -13.82 17.56 -17.54
C GLN A 49 -12.42 17.72 -16.92
N ASN A 50 -12.01 18.96 -16.62
CA ASN A 50 -10.72 19.22 -15.96
C ASN A 50 -10.69 18.72 -14.52
N PHE A 51 -11.81 18.80 -13.79
CA PHE A 51 -11.94 18.22 -12.47
C PHE A 51 -11.81 16.70 -12.56
N GLU A 52 -12.53 16.07 -13.48
CA GLU A 52 -12.50 14.61 -13.67
C GLU A 52 -11.09 14.12 -13.99
N ASN A 53 -10.41 14.72 -14.96
CA ASN A 53 -9.04 14.31 -15.31
C ASN A 53 -8.09 14.40 -14.11
N LYS A 54 -8.18 15.48 -13.31
CA LYS A 54 -7.34 15.65 -12.12
C LYS A 54 -7.71 14.67 -11.00
N TRP A 55 -8.99 14.37 -10.85
CA TRP A 55 -9.49 13.40 -9.89
C TRP A 55 -8.99 12.00 -10.24
N GLU A 56 -9.10 11.61 -11.51
CA GLU A 56 -8.57 10.35 -12.03
C GLU A 56 -7.04 10.25 -11.85
N ASP A 57 -6.30 11.30 -12.22
CA ASP A 57 -4.85 11.35 -12.01
C ASP A 57 -4.49 11.18 -10.52
N GLY A 58 -5.24 11.82 -9.62
CA GLY A 58 -5.06 11.71 -8.18
C GLY A 58 -5.29 10.30 -7.66
N LYS A 59 -6.36 9.63 -8.09
CA LYS A 59 -6.63 8.22 -7.74
C LYS A 59 -5.50 7.30 -8.20
N HIS A 60 -5.02 7.45 -9.45
CA HIS A 60 -3.90 6.66 -9.97
C HIS A 60 -2.60 6.89 -9.20
N GLN A 61 -2.32 8.13 -8.80
CA GLN A 61 -1.14 8.44 -7.99
C GLN A 61 -1.25 7.81 -6.60
N LEU A 62 -2.40 7.93 -5.94
CA LEU A 62 -2.62 7.34 -4.63
C LEU A 62 -2.53 5.81 -4.68
N GLN A 63 -3.09 5.17 -5.72
CA GLN A 63 -2.97 3.73 -5.94
C GLN A 63 -1.51 3.28 -6.03
N LYS A 64 -0.68 3.97 -6.82
CA LYS A 64 0.76 3.67 -6.95
C LYS A 64 1.51 3.85 -5.63
N GLN A 65 1.21 4.90 -4.88
CA GLN A 65 1.85 5.16 -3.59
C GLN A 65 1.49 4.11 -2.56
N VAL A 66 0.21 3.75 -2.47
CA VAL A 66 -0.29 2.68 -1.58
C VAL A 66 0.39 1.36 -1.90
N GLN A 67 0.49 1.00 -3.18
CA GLN A 67 1.22 -0.19 -3.62
C GLN A 67 2.70 -0.14 -3.20
N GLY A 68 3.39 0.99 -3.43
CA GLY A 68 4.79 1.13 -3.04
C GLY A 68 5.03 0.99 -1.54
N ILE A 69 4.13 1.52 -0.69
CA ILE A 69 4.21 1.37 0.77
C ILE A 69 3.95 -0.09 1.17
N ARG A 70 2.93 -0.73 0.58
CA ARG A 70 2.60 -2.14 0.82
C ARG A 70 3.77 -3.07 0.49
N ASP A 71 4.44 -2.83 -0.62
CA ASP A 71 5.59 -3.63 -1.08
C ASP A 71 6.80 -3.41 -0.16
N ALA A 72 7.03 -2.17 0.27
CA ALA A 72 8.10 -1.86 1.23
C ALA A 72 7.88 -2.55 2.58
N ILE A 73 6.63 -2.57 3.08
CA ILE A 73 6.26 -3.30 4.29
C ILE A 73 6.53 -4.80 4.13
N GLY A 74 6.15 -5.38 2.99
CA GLY A 74 6.43 -6.80 2.68
C GLY A 74 7.92 -7.10 2.71
N SER A 75 8.74 -6.27 2.06
CA SER A 75 10.19 -6.44 2.05
C SER A 75 10.83 -6.35 3.45
N ILE A 76 10.26 -5.52 4.34
CA ILE A 76 10.71 -5.45 5.74
C ILE A 76 10.40 -6.77 6.43
N LEU A 77 9.14 -7.23 6.37
CA LEU A 77 8.72 -8.49 7.00
C LEU A 77 9.56 -9.68 6.52
N ASP A 78 9.77 -9.81 5.21
CA ASP A 78 10.59 -10.87 4.62
C ASP A 78 12.05 -10.84 5.12
N SER A 79 12.61 -9.64 5.30
CA SER A 79 13.98 -9.47 5.78
C SER A 79 14.12 -9.88 7.25
N PHE A 80 13.10 -9.61 8.08
CA PHE A 80 13.06 -10.05 9.47
C PHE A 80 12.89 -11.56 9.56
N GLU A 81 11.94 -12.14 8.83
CA GLU A 81 11.74 -13.59 8.81
C GLU A 81 13.01 -14.34 8.39
N ARG A 82 13.71 -13.85 7.35
CA ARG A 82 15.01 -14.42 6.96
C ARG A 82 16.05 -14.29 8.06
N THR A 83 16.12 -13.15 8.73
CA THR A 83 17.09 -12.93 9.83
C THR A 83 16.81 -13.88 11.00
N ASP A 84 15.54 -14.11 11.33
CA ASP A 84 15.14 -15.05 12.38
C ASP A 84 15.49 -16.50 11.99
N LEU A 85 15.23 -16.91 10.75
CA LEU A 85 15.62 -18.23 10.25
C LEU A 85 17.13 -18.45 10.25
N ASP A 86 17.90 -17.44 9.84
CA ASP A 86 19.37 -17.48 9.88
C ASP A 86 19.87 -17.56 11.33
N ALA A 87 19.24 -16.83 12.26
CA ALA A 87 19.59 -16.88 13.68
C ALA A 87 19.31 -18.25 14.30
N VAL A 88 18.14 -18.85 14.04
CA VAL A 88 17.78 -20.20 14.49
C VAL A 88 18.76 -21.23 13.92
N SER A 89 19.04 -21.18 12.63
CA SER A 89 19.98 -22.10 11.98
C SER A 89 21.38 -22.04 12.60
N ASN A 90 21.86 -20.84 12.93
CA ASN A 90 23.16 -20.66 13.58
C ASN A 90 23.18 -21.18 15.03
N LEU A 91 22.05 -21.13 15.75
CA LEU A 91 21.92 -21.69 17.10
C LEU A 91 21.89 -23.22 17.07
N GLU A 92 21.19 -23.83 16.10
CA GLU A 92 21.17 -25.29 15.92
C GLU A 92 22.57 -25.84 15.61
N ILE A 93 23.29 -25.23 14.66
CA ILE A 93 24.67 -25.60 14.29
C ILE A 93 25.64 -25.47 15.49
N GLY A 94 25.44 -24.47 16.36
CA GLY A 94 26.25 -24.30 17.57
C GLY A 94 25.96 -25.32 18.68
N SER A 95 24.77 -25.93 18.68
CA SER A 95 24.33 -26.89 19.70
C SER A 95 24.66 -28.35 19.37
N GLU A 96 24.84 -28.70 18.09
CA GLU A 96 25.27 -30.04 17.67
C GLU A 96 26.79 -30.26 17.81
N GLY A 97 27.55 -29.22 18.17
CA GLY A 97 29.00 -29.25 18.34
C GLY A 97 29.52 -29.27 19.79
N ALA A 98 28.66 -29.39 20.80
CA ALA A 98 29.00 -29.37 22.22
C ALA A 98 28.76 -30.72 22.92
#